data_AF-A0AAE1E8N9-F1
#
_entry.id   AF-A0AAE1E8N9-F1
#
_cell.length_a   1.000
_cell.length_b   1.000
_cell.length_c   1.000
_cell.angle_alpha   90.00
_cell.angle_beta   90.00
_cell.angle_gamma   90.00
#
_symmetry.space_group_name_H-M   'P 1'
#
loop_
_entity.id
_entity.type
_entity.pdbx_description
1 polymer ?
#
loop_
_entity_poly.entity_id
_entity_poly.type
_entity_poly.pdbx_seq_one_letter_code
_entity_poly.pdbx_strand_id
1 'polypeptide(L)'
;MMSSLTLQPRSLTTEALWLLFATVQAGFVPVQINNDQPIVKGRKITAFSNAEEDAIQLSSSMPFMLETKLKEQGGQFTAAPLWEKHVVVG
;
A
#
# COMPACT_ATOMS: atom_id res chain seq x y z
N MET A 1 -44.91 -7.02 -6.91
CA MET A 1 -44.23 -7.40 -5.66
C MET A 1 -42.74 -7.21 -5.89
N MET A 2 -42.13 -6.20 -5.27
CA MET A 2 -40.69 -5.91 -5.42
C MET A 2 -39.92 -6.86 -4.51
N SER A 3 -39.16 -7.78 -5.12
CA SER A 3 -38.28 -8.70 -4.40
C SER A 3 -37.21 -7.92 -3.66
N SER A 4 -37.23 -7.99 -2.33
CA SER A 4 -36.20 -7.42 -1.45
C SER A 4 -34.86 -8.09 -1.76
N LEU A 5 -33.94 -7.35 -2.38
CA LEU A 5 -32.57 -7.77 -2.61
C LEU A 5 -31.84 -7.75 -1.27
N THR A 6 -31.86 -8.89 -0.58
CA THR A 6 -31.13 -9.04 0.68
C THR A 6 -29.66 -9.18 0.34
N LEU A 7 -28.87 -8.11 0.54
CA LEU A 7 -27.42 -8.15 0.36
C LEU A 7 -26.84 -9.16 1.36
N GLN A 8 -26.40 -10.31 0.86
CA GLN A 8 -25.69 -11.27 1.69
C GLN A 8 -24.31 -10.67 2.07
N PRO A 9 -23.91 -10.69 3.34
CA PRO A 9 -22.59 -10.22 3.74
C PRO A 9 -21.55 -11.17 3.13
N ARG A 10 -20.84 -10.69 2.10
CA ARG A 10 -19.77 -11.44 1.46
C ARG A 10 -18.59 -11.50 2.43
N SER A 11 -18.23 -12.69 2.89
CA SER A 11 -17.03 -12.89 3.71
C SER A 11 -15.80 -12.45 2.90
N LEU A 12 -15.05 -11.48 3.43
CA LEU A 12 -13.76 -11.08 2.86
C LEU A 12 -12.79 -12.26 3.00
N THR A 13 -12.16 -12.66 1.90
CA THR A 13 -11.10 -13.67 1.93
C THR A 13 -9.84 -13.09 2.56
N THR A 14 -8.96 -13.94 3.09
CA THR A 14 -7.66 -13.50 3.64
C THR A 14 -6.84 -12.72 2.61
N GLU A 15 -6.87 -13.14 1.34
CA GLU A 15 -6.25 -12.43 0.20
C GLU A 15 -6.81 -11.01 0.03
N ALA A 16 -8.13 -10.86 0.16
CA ALA A 16 -8.78 -9.55 0.08
C ALA A 16 -8.35 -8.63 1.23
N LEU A 17 -8.08 -9.19 2.42
CA LEU A 17 -7.58 -8.42 3.55
C LEU A 17 -6.14 -7.93 3.28
N TRP A 18 -5.26 -8.77 2.76
CA TRP A 18 -3.88 -8.38 2.42
C TRP A 18 -3.84 -7.26 1.38
N LEU A 19 -4.68 -7.35 0.34
CA LEU A 19 -4.82 -6.31 -0.68
C LEU A 19 -5.33 -4.98 -0.09
N LEU A 20 -6.32 -5.03 0.81
CA LEU A 20 -6.85 -3.83 1.46
C LEU A 20 -5.77 -3.10 2.28
N PHE A 21 -4.94 -3.83 3.03
CA PHE A 21 -3.88 -3.21 3.82
C PHE A 21 -2.81 -2.53 2.95
N ALA A 22 -2.36 -3.19 1.88
CA ALA A 22 -1.37 -2.61 0.99
C ALA A 22 -1.92 -1.42 0.18
N THR A 23 -3.17 -1.49 -0.29
CA THR A 23 -3.80 -0.41 -1.07
C THR A 23 -4.04 0.87 -0.26
N VAL A 24 -4.31 0.77 1.05
CA VAL A 24 -4.41 1.95 1.92
C VAL A 24 -3.10 2.74 1.93
N GLN A 25 -1.96 2.05 1.92
CA GLN A 25 -0.64 2.70 1.91
C GLN A 25 -0.33 3.34 0.55
N ALA A 26 -0.78 2.70 -0.55
CA ALA A 26 -0.67 3.27 -1.89
C ALA A 26 -1.43 4.59 -2.07
N GLY A 27 -2.39 4.91 -1.19
CA GLY A 27 -3.12 6.17 -1.19
C GLY A 27 -2.24 7.42 -1.06
N PHE A 28 -1.01 7.30 -0.54
CA PHE A 28 -0.07 8.43 -0.45
C PHE A 28 0.65 8.74 -1.76
N VAL A 29 0.68 7.80 -2.71
CA VAL A 29 1.37 7.97 -4.01
C VAL A 29 0.83 9.16 -4.82
N PRO A 30 -0.48 9.38 -4.97
CA PRO A 30 -0.98 10.54 -5.72
C PRO A 30 -0.95 11.86 -4.93
N VAL A 31 -0.61 11.85 -3.63
CA VAL A 31 -0.74 13.04 -2.78
C VAL A 31 0.43 13.99 -3.00
N GLN A 32 0.11 15.25 -3.33
CA GLN A 32 1.08 16.28 -3.63
C GLN A 32 0.83 17.55 -2.81
N ILE A 33 1.89 18.26 -2.49
CA ILE A 33 1.86 19.60 -1.89
C ILE A 33 2.02 20.61 -3.02
N ASN A 34 1.09 21.56 -3.12
CA ASN A 34 1.09 22.63 -4.12
C ASN A 34 1.14 22.12 -5.58
N ASN A 35 0.45 21.02 -5.88
CA ASN A 35 0.25 20.41 -7.21
C ASN A 35 1.50 19.95 -7.99
N ASP A 36 2.71 20.05 -7.44
CA ASP A 36 3.93 19.67 -8.18
C ASP A 36 4.97 18.90 -7.34
N GLN A 37 4.73 18.70 -6.04
CA GLN A 37 5.69 18.01 -5.17
C GLN A 37 5.03 16.84 -4.44
N PRO A 38 5.47 15.58 -4.67
CA PRO A 38 5.00 14.45 -3.89
C PRO A 38 5.20 14.68 -2.39
N ILE A 39 4.18 14.34 -1.58
CA ILE A 39 4.23 14.53 -0.12
C ILE A 39 5.41 13.79 0.55
N VAL A 40 5.86 12.71 -0.08
CA VAL A 40 6.93 11.84 0.39
C VAL A 40 8.33 12.35 0.06
N LYS A 41 8.46 13.34 -0.83
CA LYS A 41 9.76 13.83 -1.31
C LYS A 41 10.63 14.33 -0.15
N GLY A 42 11.83 13.76 -0.03
CA GLY A 42 12.81 14.13 1.00
C GLY A 42 12.47 13.64 2.42
N ARG A 43 11.36 12.92 2.60
CA ARG A 43 10.96 12.37 3.90
C ARG A 43 11.44 10.94 4.05
N LYS A 44 11.80 10.55 5.28
CA LYS A 44 12.00 9.15 5.64
C LYS A 44 10.64 8.49 5.78
N ILE A 45 10.45 7.38 5.09
CA ILE A 45 9.17 6.67 5.04
C ILE A 45 9.40 5.16 5.09
N THR A 46 8.36 4.44 5.52
CA THR A 46 8.27 2.99 5.41
C THR A 46 6.86 2.64 4.95
N ALA A 47 6.75 1.56 4.19
CA ALA A 47 5.50 0.93 3.78
C ALA A 47 5.80 -0.55 3.51
N PHE A 48 4.84 -1.31 2.97
CA PHE A 48 5.09 -2.67 2.51
C PHE A 48 6.26 -2.67 1.51
N SER A 49 7.26 -3.51 1.78
CA SER A 49 8.45 -3.63 0.93
C SER A 49 8.15 -4.51 -0.28
N ASN A 50 8.92 -4.35 -1.35
CA ASN A 50 8.80 -5.23 -2.53
C ASN A 50 9.01 -6.72 -2.14
N ALA A 51 9.91 -6.97 -1.18
CA ALA A 51 10.18 -8.32 -0.67
C ALA A 51 8.96 -8.92 0.05
N GLU A 52 8.23 -8.11 0.81
CA GLU A 52 6.97 -8.56 1.42
C GLU A 52 5.88 -8.76 0.36
N GLU A 53 5.75 -7.85 -0.63
CA GLU A 53 4.79 -8.00 -1.75
C GLU A 53 5.03 -9.30 -2.54
N ASP A 54 6.30 -9.65 -2.80
CA ASP A 54 6.69 -10.89 -3.46
C ASP A 54 6.42 -12.13 -2.58
N ALA A 55 6.71 -12.04 -1.28
CA ALA A 55 6.54 -13.16 -0.34
C ALA A 55 5.07 -13.62 -0.21
N ILE A 56 4.11 -12.71 -0.44
CA ILE A 56 2.68 -13.03 -0.47
C ILE A 56 2.09 -12.99 -1.89
N GLN A 57 2.92 -13.03 -2.93
CA GLN A 57 2.50 -13.11 -4.35
C GLN A 57 1.56 -11.96 -4.78
N LEU A 58 1.60 -10.82 -4.08
CA LEU A 58 0.79 -9.65 -4.40
C LEU A 58 1.34 -8.85 -5.57
N SER A 59 2.61 -9.02 -5.88
CA SER A 59 3.33 -8.38 -6.99
C SER A 59 2.60 -8.42 -8.33
N SER A 60 1.92 -9.53 -8.65
CA SER A 60 1.16 -9.67 -9.89
C SER A 60 -0.24 -9.04 -9.83
N SER A 61 -0.75 -8.78 -8.64
CA SER A 61 -2.09 -8.20 -8.41
C SER A 61 -2.04 -6.68 -8.23
N MET A 62 -0.88 -6.13 -7.92
CA MET A 62 -0.68 -4.68 -7.75
C MET A 62 -0.42 -3.99 -9.08
N PRO A 63 -0.97 -2.78 -9.30
CA PRO A 63 -0.71 -2.00 -10.51
C PRO A 63 0.73 -1.47 -10.59
N PHE A 64 1.41 -1.39 -9.45
CA PHE A 64 2.81 -1.02 -9.32
C PHE A 64 3.35 -1.50 -7.96
N MET A 65 4.67 -1.62 -7.87
CA MET A 65 5.38 -1.94 -6.63
C MET A 65 5.43 -0.71 -5.72
N LEU A 66 4.91 -0.80 -4.50
CA LEU A 66 4.72 0.38 -3.63
C LEU A 66 6.05 1.03 -3.24
N GLU A 67 7.01 0.25 -2.76
CA GLU A 67 8.33 0.74 -2.37
C GLU A 67 9.05 1.41 -3.55
N THR A 68 9.04 0.78 -4.72
CA THR A 68 9.64 1.34 -5.94
C THR A 68 9.01 2.69 -6.26
N LYS A 69 7.68 2.79 -6.19
CA LYS A 69 6.97 4.01 -6.56
C LYS A 69 7.25 5.16 -5.59
N LEU A 70 7.32 4.87 -4.29
CA LEU A 70 7.63 5.85 -3.26
C LEU A 70 9.07 6.36 -3.38
N LYS A 71 10.02 5.49 -3.74
CA LYS A 71 11.41 5.87 -4.03
C LYS A 71 11.52 6.76 -5.27
N GLU A 72 10.81 6.45 -6.36
CA GLU A 72 10.75 7.28 -7.57
C GLU A 72 10.29 8.71 -7.28
N GLN A 73 9.39 8.87 -6.31
CA GLN A 73 8.87 10.17 -5.87
C GLN A 73 9.84 10.94 -4.94
N GLY A 74 11.05 10.40 -4.71
CA GLY A 74 12.07 11.00 -3.87
C GLY A 74 11.90 10.71 -2.38
N GLY A 75 11.11 9.71 -2.00
CA GLY A 75 11.01 9.23 -0.63
C GLY A 75 12.27 8.46 -0.19
N GLN A 76 12.76 8.75 1.01
CA GLN A 76 13.86 8.00 1.62
C GLN A 76 13.31 6.75 2.29
N PHE A 77 13.02 5.75 1.48
CA PHE A 77 12.40 4.50 1.94
C PHE A 77 13.37 3.65 2.76
N THR A 78 12.87 3.12 3.88
CA THR A 78 13.59 2.16 4.73
C THR A 78 12.69 0.97 5.02
N ALA A 79 13.25 -0.23 4.97
CA ALA A 79 12.57 -1.48 5.29
C ALA A 79 13.33 -2.22 6.40
N ALA A 80 12.60 -3.02 7.17
CA ALA A 80 13.16 -4.03 8.05
C ALA A 80 13.20 -5.39 7.34
N PRO A 81 13.81 -6.43 7.94
CA PRO A 81 13.64 -7.81 7.46
C PRO A 81 12.16 -8.19 7.35
N LEU A 82 11.86 -9.18 6.52
CA LEU A 82 10.52 -9.70 6.29
C LEU A 82 9.77 -9.94 7.61
N TRP A 83 8.58 -9.34 7.73
CA TRP A 83 7.65 -9.52 8.85
C TRP A 83 8.11 -8.95 10.20
N GLU A 84 9.21 -8.20 10.22
CA GLU A 84 9.66 -7.47 11.40
C GLU A 84 8.94 -6.13 11.55
N LYS A 85 8.80 -5.68 12.79
CA LYS A 85 8.18 -4.39 13.07
C LYS A 85 9.13 -3.27 12.66
N HIS A 86 8.67 -2.36 11.81
CA HIS A 86 9.41 -1.17 11.42
C HIS A 86 8.54 0.08 11.50
N VAL A 87 9.04 1.10 12.19
CA VAL A 87 8.36 2.38 12.33
C VAL A 87 9.36 3.49 12.08
N VAL A 88 8.98 4.43 11.22
CA VAL A 88 9.74 5.63 10.92
C VAL A 88 8.97 6.83 11.45
N VAL A 89 9.64 7.64 12.27
CA VAL A 89 9.10 8.89 12.82
C VAL A 89 10.01 10.04 12.37
N GLY A 90 9.41 11.15 11.94
CA GLY A 90 10.10 12.34 11.45
C GLY A 90 9.21 13.56 11.51
#